data_AF-A0A0N8P2R7-F1
#
_entry.id   AF-A0A0N8P2R7-F1
#
_cell.length_a   1.000
_cell.length_b   1.000
_cell.length_c   1.000
_cell.angle_alpha   90.00
_cell.angle_beta   90.00
_cell.angle_gamma   90.00
#
_symmetry.space_group_name_H-M   'P 1'
#
loop_
_entity.id
_entity.type
_entity.pdbx_description
1 polymer ?
#
loop_
_entity_poly.entity_id
_entity_poly.type
_entity_poly.pdbx_seq_one_letter_code
_entity_poly.pdbx_strand_id
1 'polypeptide(L)'
;MNLRLKSTTAVVLALGMLSTPVFADMNAAKAFLDSEIGELSTLTRAEQEAELQWFINAAKPLAGMKINVVSETIGTHEYESKVLA
;
A
#
# COMPACT_ATOMS: atom_id res chain seq x y z
N MET A 1 38.51 2.90 -29.45
CA MET A 1 37.23 3.61 -29.22
C MET A 1 37.00 3.64 -27.72
N ASN A 2 37.19 4.78 -27.06
CA ASN A 2 37.06 4.89 -25.60
C ASN A 2 35.64 5.34 -25.26
N LEU A 3 34.78 4.41 -24.83
CA LEU A 3 33.43 4.75 -24.38
C LEU A 3 33.50 5.52 -23.04
N ARG A 4 33.11 6.80 -23.06
CA ARG A 4 32.99 7.63 -21.86
C ARG A 4 31.65 7.35 -21.15
N LEU A 5 31.65 6.31 -20.31
CA LEU A 5 30.50 5.85 -19.51
C LEU A 5 30.01 6.84 -18.42
N LYS A 6 30.72 7.95 -18.18
CA LYS A 6 30.44 8.85 -17.04
C LYS A 6 29.19 9.71 -17.21
N SER A 7 28.78 10.02 -18.45
CA SER A 7 27.62 10.88 -18.69
C SER A 7 26.29 10.13 -18.60
N THR A 8 26.27 8.85 -18.96
CA THR A 8 25.05 8.03 -19.01
C THR A 8 24.61 7.60 -17.61
N THR A 9 25.55 7.29 -16.71
CA THR A 9 25.24 6.88 -15.32
C THR A 9 24.66 8.02 -14.49
N ALA A 10 25.10 9.27 -14.71
CA ALA A 10 24.60 10.44 -13.98
C ALA A 10 23.14 10.77 -14.34
N VAL A 11 22.74 10.57 -15.61
CA VAL A 11 21.36 10.78 -16.06
C VAL A 11 20.42 9.72 -15.50
N VAL A 12 20.86 8.45 -15.44
CA VAL A 12 20.08 7.35 -14.82
C VAL A 12 19.89 7.58 -13.32
N LEU A 13 20.93 8.04 -12.61
CA LEU A 13 20.83 8.37 -11.19
C LEU A 13 19.90 9.58 -10.94
N ALA A 14 19.97 10.61 -11.78
CA ALA A 14 19.09 11.78 -11.69
C ALA A 14 17.62 11.44 -12.00
N LEU A 15 17.35 10.57 -12.98
CA LEU A 15 16.01 10.05 -13.26
C LEU A 15 15.49 9.13 -12.15
N GLY A 16 16.38 8.37 -11.50
CA GLY A 16 16.05 7.56 -10.32
C GLY A 16 15.68 8.41 -9.10
N MET A 17 16.30 9.57 -8.92
CA MET A 17 15.98 10.52 -7.84
C MET A 17 14.70 11.35 -8.08
N LEU A 18 14.22 11.40 -9.32
CA LEU A 18 12.93 11.98 -9.69
C LEU A 18 11.78 10.97 -9.65
N SER A 19 12.03 9.73 -9.21
CA SER A 19 10.96 8.79 -8.91
C SER A 19 10.19 9.30 -7.70
N THR A 20 9.16 10.10 -7.97
CA THR A 20 8.13 10.43 -6.99
C THR A 20 7.64 9.13 -6.38
N PRO A 21 7.50 9.02 -5.05
CA PRO A 21 6.94 7.83 -4.44
C PRO A 21 5.57 7.60 -5.07
N VAL A 22 5.44 6.51 -5.83
CA VAL A 22 4.14 6.01 -6.25
C VAL A 22 3.45 5.58 -4.97
N PHE A 23 2.54 6.40 -4.45
CA PHE A 23 1.70 6.09 -3.28
C PHE A 23 0.71 5.01 -3.69
N ALA A 24 1.19 3.77 -3.70
CA ALA A 24 0.60 2.70 -4.49
C ALA A 24 -0.83 2.28 -4.09
N ASP A 25 -1.41 2.76 -2.98
CA ASP A 25 -2.87 2.98 -2.90
C ASP A 25 -3.33 3.78 -1.66
N MET A 26 -2.71 4.93 -1.37
CA MET A 26 -3.14 5.71 -0.18
C MET A 26 -4.52 6.37 -0.36
N ASN A 27 -5.02 6.48 -1.59
CA ASN A 27 -6.36 7.01 -1.84
C ASN A 27 -7.45 5.99 -1.47
N ALA A 28 -7.29 4.71 -1.86
CA ALA A 28 -8.20 3.67 -1.38
C ALA A 28 -8.10 3.49 0.14
N ALA A 29 -6.89 3.60 0.71
CA ALA A 29 -6.70 3.58 2.16
C ALA A 29 -7.52 4.67 2.87
N LYS A 30 -7.48 5.91 2.38
CA LYS A 30 -8.29 7.01 2.94
C LYS A 30 -9.79 6.76 2.79
N ALA A 31 -10.23 6.28 1.62
CA ALA A 31 -11.63 5.93 1.40
C ALA A 31 -12.11 4.82 2.34
N PHE A 32 -11.28 3.79 2.56
CA PHE A 32 -11.54 2.73 3.53
C PHE A 32 -11.63 3.26 4.95
N LEU A 33 -10.73 4.16 5.37
CA LEU A 33 -10.83 4.81 6.68
C LEU A 33 -12.14 5.57 6.83
N ASP A 34 -12.64 6.20 5.77
CA ASP A 34 -13.89 6.95 5.82
C ASP A 34 -15.14 6.06 5.83
N SER A 35 -15.13 4.91 5.13
CA SER A 35 -16.29 4.03 5.04
C SER A 35 -16.38 2.98 6.14
N GLU A 36 -15.25 2.40 6.54
CA GLU A 36 -15.21 1.22 7.43
C GLU A 36 -14.77 1.55 8.84
N ILE A 37 -13.88 2.54 9.03
CA ILE A 37 -13.26 2.81 10.33
C ILE A 37 -13.89 4.02 11.01
N GLY A 38 -13.91 5.18 10.37
CA GLY A 38 -14.51 6.42 10.88
C GLY A 38 -14.13 6.72 12.33
N GLU A 39 -15.14 6.72 13.20
CA GLU A 39 -15.02 7.01 14.65
C GLU A 39 -14.74 5.77 15.51
N LEU A 40 -14.58 4.58 14.91
CA LEU A 40 -14.34 3.32 15.63
C LEU A 40 -12.87 3.18 16.11
N SER A 41 -11.98 4.06 15.65
CA SER A 41 -10.57 4.04 16.01
C SER A 41 -10.26 5.07 17.10
N THR A 42 -9.39 4.68 18.03
CA THR A 42 -8.82 5.57 19.04
C THR A 42 -7.64 6.39 18.51
N LEU A 43 -7.15 6.07 17.32
CA LEU A 43 -6.03 6.78 16.67
C LEU A 43 -6.50 8.07 16.02
N THR A 44 -5.64 9.09 16.03
CA THR A 44 -5.86 10.29 15.22
C THR A 44 -5.84 9.94 13.73
N ARG A 45 -6.47 10.77 12.90
CA ARG A 45 -6.49 10.53 11.44
C ARG A 45 -5.09 10.38 10.84
N ALA A 46 -4.11 11.16 11.31
CA ALA A 46 -2.73 11.05 10.83
C ALA A 46 -2.09 9.70 11.20
N GLU A 47 -2.38 9.18 12.40
CA GLU A 47 -1.88 7.88 12.86
C GLU A 47 -2.55 6.73 12.09
N GLN A 48 -3.85 6.83 11.80
CA GLN A 48 -4.57 5.86 10.96
C GLN A 48 -3.97 5.77 9.56
N GLU A 49 -3.69 6.91 8.92
CA GLU A 49 -3.08 6.94 7.60
C GLU A 49 -1.65 6.37 7.62
N ALA A 50 -0.88 6.65 8.68
CA ALA A 50 0.45 6.09 8.85
C ALA A 50 0.42 4.56 9.02
N GLU A 51 -0.57 4.04 9.75
CA GLU A 51 -0.78 2.60 9.92
C GLU A 51 -1.16 1.92 8.60
N LEU A 52 -2.12 2.46 7.83
CA LEU A 52 -2.44 1.90 6.51
C LEU A 52 -1.28 2.00 5.53
N GLN A 53 -0.48 3.07 5.61
CA GLN A 53 0.75 3.17 4.82
C GLN A 53 1.75 2.07 5.19
N TRP A 54 1.83 1.69 6.48
CA TRP A 54 2.62 0.54 6.92
C TRP A 54 2.09 -0.78 6.33
N PHE A 55 0.78 -1.02 6.38
CA PHE A 55 0.16 -2.20 5.78
C PHE A 55 0.41 -2.30 4.27
N ILE A 56 0.24 -1.22 3.52
CA ILE A 56 0.52 -1.16 2.08
C ILE A 56 1.98 -1.54 1.79
N ASN A 57 2.91 -1.03 2.60
CA ASN A 57 4.32 -1.36 2.43
C ASN A 57 4.60 -2.84 2.76
N ALA A 58 4.00 -3.37 3.82
CA ALA A 58 4.14 -4.77 4.22
C ALA A 58 3.53 -5.74 3.20
N ALA A 59 2.48 -5.34 2.49
CA ALA A 59 1.80 -6.16 1.48
C ALA A 59 2.55 -6.24 0.14
N LYS A 60 3.53 -5.37 -0.13
CA LYS A 60 4.29 -5.35 -1.40
C LYS A 60 4.83 -6.72 -1.86
N PRO A 61 5.41 -7.57 -0.97
CA PRO A 61 5.91 -8.89 -1.38
C PRO A 61 4.81 -9.88 -1.79
N LEU A 62 3.55 -9.58 -1.44
CA LEU A 62 2.39 -10.43 -1.69
C LEU A 62 1.66 -10.06 -2.99
N ALA A 63 2.06 -8.97 -3.66
CA ALA A 63 1.43 -8.51 -4.88
C ALA A 63 1.47 -9.59 -5.97
N GLY A 64 0.31 -9.91 -6.55
CA GLY A 64 0.17 -10.93 -7.59
C GLY A 64 0.04 -12.37 -7.07
N MET A 65 0.07 -12.59 -5.75
CA MET A 65 -0.23 -13.90 -5.16
C MET A 65 -1.73 -14.12 -5.06
N LYS A 66 -2.18 -15.37 -5.29
CA LYS A 66 -3.54 -15.79 -4.93
C LYS A 66 -3.53 -16.31 -3.49
N ILE A 67 -4.11 -15.52 -2.58
CA ILE A 67 -4.21 -15.86 -1.16
C ILE A 67 -5.63 -16.38 -0.90
N ASN A 68 -5.76 -17.52 -0.24
CA ASN A 68 -7.06 -18.05 0.19
C ASN A 68 -7.04 -18.12 1.72
N VAL A 69 -8.08 -17.57 2.36
CA VAL A 69 -8.24 -17.60 3.82
C VAL A 69 -9.43 -18.51 4.14
N VAL A 70 -9.22 -19.44 5.07
CA VAL A 70 -10.29 -20.33 5.56
C VAL A 70 -10.82 -19.72 6.86
N SER A 71 -12.09 -19.33 6.83
CA SER A 71 -12.76 -18.71 7.97
C SER A 71 -13.94 -19.56 8.45
N GLU A 72 -14.26 -19.47 9.74
CA GLU A 72 -15.47 -20.06 10.31
C GLU A 72 -16.73 -19.37 9.75
N THR A 73 -17.86 -20.08 9.66
CA THR A 73 -19.15 -19.53 9.23
C THR A 73 -19.84 -18.73 10.35
N ILE A 74 -19.21 -17.62 10.76
CA ILE A 74 -19.81 -16.62 11.65
C ILE A 74 -20.05 -15.32 10.87
N GLY A 75 -21.04 -14.54 11.30
CA GLY A 75 -21.45 -13.32 10.59
C GLY A 75 -20.31 -12.32 10.34
N THR A 76 -19.38 -12.18 11.29
CA THR A 76 -18.21 -11.31 11.14
C THR A 76 -17.30 -11.74 9.98
N HIS A 77 -16.99 -13.04 9.88
CA HIS A 77 -16.16 -13.54 8.79
C HIS A 77 -16.86 -13.45 7.43
N GLU A 78 -18.19 -13.60 7.40
CA GLU A 78 -18.94 -13.36 6.17
C GLU A 78 -18.83 -11.91 5.69
N TYR A 79 -18.90 -10.96 6.62
CA TYR A 79 -18.69 -9.55 6.31
C TYR A 79 -17.28 -9.30 5.79
N GLU A 80 -16.27 -9.73 6.53
CA GLU A 80 -14.85 -9.56 6.17
C GLU A 80 -14.55 -10.14 4.79
N SER A 81 -15.06 -11.34 4.48
CA SER A 81 -14.84 -12.00 3.20
C SER A 81 -15.58 -11.35 2.02
N LYS A 82 -16.69 -10.66 2.24
CA LYS A 82 -17.53 -10.09 1.16
C LYS A 82 -17.30 -8.60 0.94
N VAL A 83 -16.83 -7.89 1.96
CA VAL A 83 -16.73 -6.42 1.97
C VAL A 83 -15.28 -5.95 2.05
N LEU A 84 -14.41 -6.65 2.80
CA LEU A 84 -13.04 -6.18 3.06
C LEU A 84 -11.96 -6.91 2.25
N ALA A 85 -12.29 -8.04 1.60
CA ALA A 85 -11.35 -8.95 0.92
C ALA A 85 -11.39 -8.87 -0.62
#